data_AF-A0A967LGZ2-F1
#
_entry.id   AF-A0A967LGZ2-F1
#
_cell.length_a   1.000
_cell.length_b   1.000
_cell.length_c   1.000
_cell.angle_alpha   90.00
_cell.angle_beta   90.00
_cell.angle_gamma   90.00
#
_symmetry.space_group_name_H-M   'P 1'
#
loop_
_entity.id
_entity.type
_entity.pdbx_description
1 polymer ?
#
loop_
_entity_poly.entity_id
_entity_poly.type
_entity_poly.pdbx_seq_one_letter_code
_entity_poly.pdbx_strand_id
1 'polypeptide(L)'
;GAGGLVSTVDDFSFFGQMMLNYGEFGGIRILSRPSIELMTRDHMTAEQKAVSNFYPGFWDNRGWGFGMAVITRRDKLPFVPGRYGWDGGYGTSWYADPKEELQAILMTQRVWDSPVEPNLHRDFWTSVYQAIDD
;
A
#
# COMPACT_ATOMS: atom_id res chain seq x y z
N GLY A 1 -0.60 -17.90 -2.14
CA GLY A 1 -0.14 -16.50 -2.22
C GLY A 1 -1.27 -15.51 -2.05
N ALA A 2 -2.30 -15.53 -2.90
CA ALA A 2 -3.18 -14.37 -3.09
C ALA A 2 -4.12 -13.97 -1.93
N GLY A 3 -4.62 -14.90 -1.10
CA GLY A 3 -5.58 -14.54 -0.04
C GLY A 3 -5.74 -15.53 1.11
N GLY A 4 -4.86 -16.53 1.20
CA GLY A 4 -4.91 -17.56 2.26
C GLY A 4 -3.81 -17.43 3.31
N LEU A 5 -2.98 -16.39 3.24
CA LEU A 5 -1.95 -16.14 4.25
C LEU A 5 -2.60 -15.51 5.49
N VAL A 6 -2.13 -15.95 6.66
CA VAL A 6 -2.47 -15.36 7.96
C VAL A 6 -1.17 -14.90 8.61
N SER A 7 -1.23 -13.81 9.37
CA SER A 7 -0.06 -13.20 10.01
C SER A 7 -0.51 -12.33 11.19
N THR A 8 0.44 -11.74 11.89
CA THR A 8 0.21 -10.77 12.97
C THR A 8 0.63 -9.36 12.51
N VAL A 9 0.23 -8.33 13.24
CA VAL A 9 0.71 -6.96 12.98
C VAL A 9 2.23 -6.90 13.11
N ASP A 10 2.79 -7.56 14.12
CA ASP A 10 4.23 -7.57 14.39
C ASP A 10 5.01 -8.23 13.25
N ASP A 11 4.60 -9.42 12.82
CA ASP A 11 5.26 -10.12 11.70
C ASP A 11 5.16 -9.32 10.39
N PHE A 12 3.99 -8.74 10.12
CA PHE A 12 3.78 -7.95 8.91
C PHE A 12 4.57 -6.63 8.94
N SER A 13 4.80 -6.06 10.13
CA SER A 13 5.62 -4.86 10.30
C SER A 13 7.08 -5.08 9.88
N PHE A 14 7.61 -6.29 10.05
CA PHE A 14 8.96 -6.62 9.57
C PHE A 14 9.03 -6.69 8.05
N PHE A 15 7.99 -7.22 7.40
CA PHE A 15 7.86 -7.16 5.95
C PHE A 15 7.79 -5.71 5.46
N GLY A 16 6.92 -4.90 6.07
CA GLY A 16 6.78 -3.50 5.69
C GLY A 16 8.06 -2.69 5.91
N GLN A 17 8.78 -2.96 7.00
CA GLN A 17 10.05 -2.30 7.29
C GLN A 17 11.14 -2.72 6.30
N MET A 18 11.16 -4.00 5.91
CA MET A 18 12.08 -4.51 4.88
C MET A 18 11.85 -3.80 3.55
N MET A 19 10.60 -3.61 3.15
CA MET A 19 10.24 -2.87 1.93
C MET A 19 10.68 -1.41 2.01
N LEU A 20 10.42 -0.75 3.14
CA LEU A 20 10.81 0.65 3.39
C LEU A 20 12.34 0.83 3.41
N ASN A 21 13.07 -0.16 3.94
CA ASN A 21 14.53 -0.20 3.98
C ASN A 21 15.18 -0.75 2.70
N TYR A 22 14.50 -0.65 1.55
CA TYR A 22 15.03 -1.06 0.25
C TYR A 22 15.54 -2.51 0.20
N GLY A 23 14.79 -3.42 0.81
CA GLY A 23 14.98 -4.87 0.69
C GLY A 23 15.74 -5.51 1.85
N GLU A 24 15.99 -4.77 2.93
CA GLU A 24 16.82 -5.21 4.06
C GLU A 24 16.11 -5.06 5.40
N PHE A 25 16.23 -6.07 6.26
CA PHE A 25 15.73 -6.00 7.64
C PHE A 25 16.69 -6.71 8.58
N GLY A 26 17.00 -6.09 9.72
CA GLY A 26 17.92 -6.68 10.72
C GLY A 26 19.32 -6.99 10.18
N GLY A 27 19.82 -6.23 9.20
CA GLY A 27 21.11 -6.47 8.55
C GLY A 27 21.11 -7.61 7.52
N ILE A 28 19.95 -8.20 7.23
CA ILE A 28 19.79 -9.27 6.24
C ILE A 28 19.08 -8.72 5.01
N ARG A 29 19.73 -8.86 3.85
CA ARG A 29 19.16 -8.48 2.55
C ARG A 29 18.31 -9.60 1.99
N ILE A 30 17.00 -9.35 1.86
CA ILE A 30 16.04 -10.26 1.23
C ILE A 30 15.89 -9.93 -0.25
N LEU A 31 15.80 -8.64 -0.59
CA LEU A 31 15.70 -8.15 -1.96
C LEU A 31 16.75 -7.09 -2.25
N SER A 32 17.17 -6.99 -3.51
CA SER A 32 18.05 -5.90 -3.92
C SER A 32 17.27 -4.57 -3.93
N ARG A 33 17.95 -3.45 -3.66
CA ARG A 33 17.35 -2.12 -3.80
C ARG A 33 16.72 -1.91 -5.19
N PRO A 34 17.40 -2.22 -6.32
CA PRO A 34 16.78 -2.14 -7.65
C PRO A 34 15.51 -2.98 -7.81
N SER A 35 15.41 -4.12 -7.11
CA SER A 35 14.19 -4.94 -7.12
C SER A 35 13.04 -4.22 -6.44
N ILE A 36 13.26 -3.59 -5.27
CA ILE A 36 12.24 -2.81 -4.58
C ILE A 36 11.79 -1.62 -5.43
N GLU A 37 12.76 -0.89 -6.02
CA GLU A 37 12.47 0.24 -6.92
C GLU A 37 11.61 -0.20 -8.12
N LEU A 38 11.90 -1.38 -8.70
CA LEU A 38 11.10 -1.92 -9.79
C LEU A 38 9.72 -2.38 -9.32
N MET A 39 9.62 -3.04 -8.17
CA MET A 39 8.35 -3.54 -7.63
C MET A 39 7.36 -2.43 -7.30
N THR A 40 7.86 -1.27 -6.88
CA THR A 40 7.06 -0.16 -6.34
C THR A 40 6.82 0.97 -7.36
N ARG A 41 7.12 0.71 -8.64
CA ARG A 41 6.80 1.60 -9.76
C ARG A 41 5.50 1.20 -10.44
N ASP A 42 4.76 2.18 -10.98
CA ASP A 42 3.62 1.92 -11.85
C ASP A 42 4.08 1.31 -13.20
N HIS A 43 3.58 0.12 -13.50
CA HIS A 43 3.83 -0.61 -14.75
C HIS A 43 2.63 -0.59 -15.70
N MET A 44 1.55 0.09 -15.35
CA MET A 44 0.33 0.15 -16.17
C MET A 44 0.37 1.31 -17.15
N THR A 45 0.08 1.05 -18.42
CA THR A 45 -0.09 2.10 -19.42
C THR A 45 -1.45 2.79 -19.29
N ALA A 46 -1.58 3.99 -19.88
CA ALA A 46 -2.85 4.71 -19.89
C ALA A 46 -3.96 3.91 -20.58
N GLU A 47 -3.63 3.20 -21.66
CA GLU A 47 -4.55 2.36 -22.43
C GLU A 47 -5.04 1.17 -21.59
N GLN A 48 -4.14 0.53 -20.85
CA GLN A 48 -4.50 -0.58 -19.95
C GLN A 48 -5.40 -0.11 -18.81
N LYS A 49 -5.14 1.07 -18.24
CA LYS A 49 -5.99 1.68 -17.22
C LYS A 49 -7.38 2.02 -17.75
N ALA A 50 -7.46 2.57 -18.98
CA ALA A 50 -8.71 3.00 -19.59
C ALA A 50 -9.68 1.84 -19.87
N VAL A 51 -9.17 0.63 -20.15
CA VAL A 51 -10.00 -0.55 -20.43
C VAL A 51 -10.23 -1.46 -19.21
N SER A 52 -9.65 -1.12 -18.06
CA SER A 52 -9.71 -1.95 -16.85
C SER A 52 -11.03 -1.75 -16.11
N ASN A 53 -11.73 -2.86 -15.82
CA ASN A 53 -13.02 -2.88 -15.14
C ASN A 53 -12.92 -3.07 -13.61
N PHE A 54 -11.80 -2.68 -12.99
CA PHE A 54 -11.54 -3.00 -11.58
C PHE A 54 -12.58 -2.39 -10.62
N TYR A 55 -12.62 -1.06 -10.50
CA TYR A 55 -13.79 -0.32 -10.00
C TYR A 55 -13.69 1.16 -10.41
N PRO A 56 -14.82 1.89 -10.48
CA PRO A 56 -14.85 3.28 -10.92
C PRO A 56 -13.89 4.18 -10.12
N GLY A 57 -13.10 4.98 -10.83
CA GLY A 57 -12.18 5.95 -10.24
C GLY A 57 -10.89 5.38 -9.64
N PHE A 58 -10.70 4.05 -9.64
CA PHE A 58 -9.47 3.44 -9.09
C PHE A 58 -8.21 3.98 -9.78
N TRP A 59 -8.22 4.05 -11.11
CA TRP A 59 -7.05 4.39 -11.91
C TRP A 59 -6.77 5.90 -12.00
N ASP A 60 -7.64 6.74 -11.44
CA ASP A 60 -7.52 8.19 -11.52
C ASP A 60 -6.29 8.73 -10.76
N ASN A 61 -5.90 8.03 -9.69
CA ASN A 61 -4.81 8.42 -8.79
C ASN A 61 -3.88 7.25 -8.44
N ARG A 62 -4.05 6.10 -9.09
CA ARG A 62 -3.27 4.89 -8.83
C ARG A 62 -2.69 4.27 -10.10
N GLY A 63 -1.63 3.53 -9.87
CA GLY A 63 -0.98 2.61 -10.78
C GLY A 63 -0.89 1.22 -10.15
N TRP A 64 -0.24 0.30 -10.86
CA TRP A 64 0.01 -1.05 -10.35
C TRP A 64 1.48 -1.40 -10.44
N GLY A 65 2.05 -1.74 -9.29
CA GLY A 65 3.39 -2.31 -9.16
C GLY A 65 3.39 -3.83 -9.26
N PHE A 66 4.47 -4.46 -8.85
CA PHE A 66 4.53 -5.91 -8.74
C PHE A 66 3.93 -6.37 -7.41
N GLY A 67 2.60 -6.54 -7.42
CA GLY A 67 1.83 -7.11 -6.31
C GLY A 67 1.13 -6.09 -5.40
N MET A 68 1.15 -4.80 -5.75
CA MET A 68 0.58 -3.73 -4.93
C MET A 68 0.16 -2.54 -5.79
N ALA A 69 -0.74 -1.71 -5.25
CA ALA A 69 -1.03 -0.42 -5.85
C ALA A 69 0.08 0.58 -5.53
N VAL A 70 0.25 1.54 -6.44
CA VAL A 70 1.16 2.68 -6.30
C VAL A 70 0.34 3.94 -6.49
N ILE A 71 0.38 4.89 -5.57
CA ILE A 71 -0.28 6.18 -5.73
C ILE A 71 0.51 7.01 -6.76
N THR A 72 -0.20 7.58 -7.74
CA THR A 72 0.39 8.38 -8.82
C THR A 72 0.02 9.86 -8.74
N ARG A 73 -1.06 10.20 -8.02
CA ARG A 73 -1.53 11.59 -7.86
C ARG A 73 -2.16 11.80 -6.49
N ARG A 74 -1.95 12.99 -5.91
CA ARG A 74 -2.60 13.41 -4.67
C ARG A 74 -3.96 14.06 -4.91
N ASP A 75 -5.00 13.43 -4.42
CA ASP A 75 -6.36 13.96 -4.33
C ASP A 75 -7.01 13.75 -2.94
N LYS A 76 -6.33 13.03 -2.05
CA LYS A 76 -6.64 12.89 -0.63
C LYS A 76 -5.38 13.10 0.21
N LEU A 77 -5.54 13.42 1.49
CA LEU A 77 -4.42 13.64 2.41
C LEU A 77 -3.41 12.47 2.41
N PRO A 78 -3.81 11.19 2.58
CA PRO A 78 -2.87 10.06 2.60
C PRO A 78 -2.43 9.55 1.22
N PHE A 79 -2.87 10.17 0.12
CA PHE A 79 -2.59 9.68 -1.23
C PHE A 79 -1.41 10.46 -1.82
N VAL A 80 -0.22 10.26 -1.30
CA VAL A 80 0.98 10.92 -1.84
C VAL A 80 1.61 10.08 -2.96
N PRO A 81 2.04 10.68 -4.08
CA PRO A 81 2.71 9.95 -5.16
C PRO A 81 3.92 9.17 -4.66
N GLY A 82 4.02 7.90 -5.06
CA GLY A 82 5.09 6.99 -4.63
C GLY A 82 4.75 6.15 -3.40
N ARG A 83 3.71 6.49 -2.63
CA ARG A 83 3.16 5.60 -1.61
C ARG A 83 2.66 4.31 -2.28
N TYR A 84 2.96 3.17 -1.70
CA TYR A 84 2.56 1.87 -2.24
C TYR A 84 2.00 0.95 -1.14
N GLY A 85 1.19 -0.02 -1.54
CA GLY A 85 0.56 -0.93 -0.58
C GLY A 85 -0.72 -1.56 -1.13
N TRP A 86 -1.42 -2.29 -0.26
CA TRP A 86 -2.65 -2.97 -0.64
C TRP A 86 -3.56 -3.26 0.56
N ASP A 87 -4.83 -3.45 0.24
CA ASP A 87 -5.88 -3.82 1.18
C ASP A 87 -6.24 -5.31 1.04
N GLY A 88 -6.45 -5.97 2.18
CA GLY A 88 -6.99 -7.30 2.29
C GLY A 88 -8.47 -7.26 2.66
N GLY A 89 -9.31 -7.91 1.84
CA GLY A 89 -10.77 -7.89 2.02
C GLY A 89 -11.28 -8.45 3.35
N TYR A 90 -10.45 -9.16 4.13
CA TYR A 90 -10.77 -9.61 5.49
C TYR A 90 -10.56 -8.54 6.58
N GLY A 91 -10.28 -7.29 6.19
CA GLY A 91 -10.15 -6.17 7.12
C GLY A 91 -8.72 -5.77 7.46
N THR A 92 -7.75 -6.17 6.64
CA THR A 92 -6.34 -5.78 6.79
C THR A 92 -5.95 -4.73 5.75
N SER A 93 -5.05 -3.83 6.08
CA SER A 93 -4.60 -2.77 5.19
C SER A 93 -3.17 -2.38 5.54
N TRP A 94 -2.29 -2.28 4.54
CA TRP A 94 -0.92 -1.82 4.72
C TRP A 94 -0.47 -0.97 3.56
N TYR A 95 0.24 0.11 3.89
CA TYR A 95 0.93 0.96 2.94
C TYR A 95 2.24 1.48 3.54
N ALA A 96 3.20 1.73 2.65
CA ALA A 96 4.46 2.39 2.93
C ALA A 96 4.61 3.64 2.07
N ASP A 97 5.23 4.64 2.67
CA ASP A 97 5.56 5.93 2.08
C ASP A 97 7.06 6.18 2.30
N PRO A 98 7.90 5.87 1.30
CA PRO A 98 9.35 6.03 1.42
C PRO A 98 9.79 7.47 1.62
N LYS A 99 8.97 8.45 1.23
CA LYS A 99 9.36 9.86 1.33
C LYS A 99 9.29 10.34 2.78
N GLU A 100 8.30 9.87 3.51
CA GLU A 100 8.09 10.18 4.93
C GLU A 100 8.71 9.12 5.86
N GLU A 101 9.50 8.18 5.31
CA GLU A 101 10.06 7.03 6.04
C GLU A 101 9.00 6.32 6.91
N LEU A 102 7.80 6.18 6.36
CA LEU A 102 6.60 5.79 7.08
C LEU A 102 6.04 4.48 6.55
N GLN A 103 5.63 3.60 7.46
CA GLN A 103 4.67 2.53 7.16
C GLN A 103 3.55 2.54 8.18
N ALA A 104 2.36 2.11 7.75
CA ALA A 104 1.24 1.90 8.66
C ALA A 104 0.51 0.60 8.31
N ILE A 105 -0.02 -0.05 9.35
CA ILE A 105 -0.76 -1.31 9.25
C ILE A 105 -2.04 -1.14 10.07
N LEU A 106 -3.17 -1.52 9.48
CA LEU A 106 -4.44 -1.69 10.19
C LEU A 106 -4.90 -3.14 10.01
N MET A 107 -5.19 -3.83 11.11
CA MET A 107 -5.81 -5.16 11.08
C MET A 107 -7.07 -5.14 11.93
N THR A 108 -8.22 -5.32 11.28
CA THR A 108 -9.53 -5.42 11.91
C THR A 108 -10.06 -6.85 11.77
N GLN A 109 -10.97 -7.25 12.67
CA GLN A 109 -11.64 -8.55 12.60
C GLN A 109 -12.99 -8.45 11.86
N ARG A 110 -13.01 -7.70 10.74
CA ARG A 110 -14.22 -7.39 9.98
C ARG A 110 -13.94 -7.44 8.47
N VAL A 111 -14.64 -8.33 7.78
CA VAL A 111 -14.63 -8.40 6.32
C VAL A 111 -15.24 -7.14 5.70
N TRP A 112 -14.70 -6.69 4.58
CA TRP A 112 -15.27 -5.62 3.78
C TRP A 112 -16.44 -6.17 2.96
N ASP A 113 -17.51 -5.40 2.87
CA ASP A 113 -18.73 -5.74 2.12
C ASP A 113 -18.76 -5.12 0.72
N SER A 114 -17.76 -4.32 0.36
CA SER A 114 -17.67 -3.52 -0.87
C SER A 114 -16.20 -3.30 -1.27
N PRO A 115 -15.89 -3.02 -2.55
CA PRO A 115 -14.56 -2.53 -2.96
C PRO A 115 -14.26 -1.12 -2.45
N VAL A 116 -15.25 -0.40 -1.91
CA VAL A 116 -15.05 0.90 -1.30
C VAL A 116 -14.52 0.72 0.12
N GLU A 117 -13.40 1.38 0.41
CA GLU A 117 -12.77 1.41 1.73
C GLU A 117 -13.77 1.81 2.85
N PRO A 118 -13.90 1.01 3.93
CA PRO A 118 -14.77 1.37 5.06
C PRO A 118 -14.33 2.67 5.75
N ASN A 119 -15.28 3.38 6.36
CA ASN A 119 -15.01 4.65 7.06
C ASN A 119 -13.83 4.54 8.05
N LEU A 120 -13.78 3.47 8.85
CA LEU A 120 -12.68 3.22 9.79
C LEU A 120 -11.30 3.22 9.13
N HIS A 121 -11.17 2.62 7.94
CA HIS A 121 -9.89 2.57 7.21
C HIS A 121 -9.52 3.96 6.66
N ARG A 122 -10.50 4.68 6.12
CA ARG A 122 -10.30 6.06 5.65
C ARG A 122 -9.87 6.98 6.80
N ASP A 123 -10.53 6.88 7.94
CA ASP A 123 -10.28 7.72 9.10
C ASP A 123 -8.91 7.37 9.71
N PHE A 124 -8.55 6.09 9.78
CA PHE A 124 -7.20 5.63 10.15
C PHE A 124 -6.13 6.24 9.24
N TRP A 125 -6.24 6.09 7.92
CA TRP A 125 -5.26 6.61 6.98
C TRP A 125 -5.15 8.13 7.00
N THR A 126 -6.27 8.83 7.19
CA THR A 126 -6.27 10.28 7.35
C THR A 126 -5.54 10.66 8.64
N SER A 127 -5.81 9.97 9.75
CA SER A 127 -5.20 10.24 11.06
C SER A 127 -3.69 10.00 11.06
N VAL A 128 -3.22 8.94 10.39
CA VAL A 128 -1.78 8.66 10.24
C VAL A 128 -1.05 9.85 9.63
N TYR A 129 -1.58 10.42 8.55
CA TYR A 129 -0.96 11.56 7.89
C TYR A 129 -1.19 12.89 8.62
N GLN A 130 -2.25 13.01 9.42
CA GLN A 130 -2.46 14.18 10.28
C GLN A 130 -1.48 14.21 11.46
N ALA A 131 -0.91 13.06 11.84
CA ALA A 131 0.04 12.95 12.95
C ALA A 131 1.50 13.18 12.52
N ILE A 132 1.76 13.47 11.25
CA ILE A 132 3.09 13.89 10.79
C ILE A 132 3.22 15.36 11.18
N ASP A 133 4.05 15.61 12.19
CA ASP A 133 4.45 16.94 12.63
C ASP A 133 5.85 17.25 12.08
N ASP A 134 6.00 18.45 11.50
CA ASP A 134 7.27 19.00 11.03
C ASP A 134 7.81 20.07 12.01
#